data_AF-A0A7S3CEB1-F1
#
_entry.id   AF-A0A7S3CEB1-F1
#
_cell.length_a   1.000
_cell.length_b   1.000
_cell.length_c   1.000
_cell.angle_alpha   90.00
_cell.angle_beta   90.00
_cell.angle_gamma   90.00
#
_symmetry.space_group_name_H-M   'P 1'
#
loop_
_entity.id
_entity.type
_entity.pdbx_description
1 polymer ?
#
loop_
_entity_poly.entity_id
_entity_poly.type
_entity_poly.pdbx_seq_one_letter_code
_entity_poly.pdbx_strand_id
1 'polypeptide(L)'
;VKEAVDDTAGAAQGISLDPKCRDVAALASSLAGELYGLDLLDRDCQDNDQNLTRFIVLSRDPQPIAEEAGVEYKTSIVFTAGDEPGDLFKALSVFALRDLDLTKIENRPIPAFIVDSMDSSELFQNLFYVDFKGSLREEACQNALRHLSEVSAFMRILGSYPADVF
;
A
#
# COMPACT_ATOMS: atom_id res chain seq x y z
N VAL A 1 3.69 -12.01 33.70
CA VAL A 1 4.80 -11.22 33.11
C VAL A 1 4.51 -11.07 31.61
N LYS A 2 4.84 -9.95 30.97
CA LYS A 2 4.71 -9.80 29.51
C LYS A 2 6.11 -9.92 28.90
N GLU A 3 6.24 -10.69 27.83
CA GLU A 3 7.49 -10.92 27.13
C GLU A 3 7.35 -10.51 25.65
N ALA A 4 8.37 -9.84 25.12
CA ALA A 4 8.41 -9.44 23.72
C ALA A 4 9.08 -10.54 22.90
N VAL A 5 8.53 -10.78 21.71
CA VAL A 5 8.96 -11.80 20.77
C VAL A 5 9.01 -11.21 19.36
N ASP A 6 9.71 -11.86 18.44
CA ASP A 6 9.98 -11.31 17.12
C ASP A 6 8.74 -11.25 16.21
N ASP A 7 7.84 -12.23 16.32
CA ASP A 7 6.57 -12.26 15.58
C ASP A 7 5.46 -13.03 16.33
N THR A 8 4.21 -12.76 15.98
CA THR A 8 3.04 -13.31 16.69
C THR A 8 2.80 -14.79 16.40
N ALA A 9 3.14 -15.29 15.20
CA ALA A 9 3.00 -16.71 14.88
C ALA A 9 4.13 -17.54 15.51
N GLY A 10 5.35 -17.00 15.56
CA GLY A 10 6.51 -17.56 16.26
C GLY A 10 6.27 -17.68 17.76
N ALA A 11 5.54 -16.73 18.36
CA ALA A 11 5.09 -16.84 19.75
C ALA A 11 4.27 -18.11 20.01
N ALA A 12 3.28 -18.38 19.14
CA ALA A 12 2.47 -19.59 19.23
C ALA A 12 3.31 -20.86 18.97
N GLN A 13 4.19 -20.82 17.97
CA GLN A 13 5.10 -21.93 17.69
C GLN A 13 5.98 -22.27 18.90
N GLY A 14 6.55 -21.26 19.56
CA GLY A 14 7.42 -21.43 20.72
C GLY A 14 6.73 -22.18 21.87
N ILE A 15 5.48 -21.83 22.17
CA ILE A 15 4.69 -22.52 23.20
C ILE A 15 4.41 -23.97 22.79
N SER A 16 4.07 -24.21 21.52
CA SER A 16 3.78 -25.57 21.02
C SER A 16 5.01 -26.49 21.05
N LEU A 17 6.22 -25.94 20.85
CA LEU A 17 7.47 -26.69 20.84
C LEU A 17 8.04 -27.00 22.23
N ASP A 18 7.67 -26.26 23.27
CA ASP A 18 8.14 -26.50 24.64
C ASP A 18 7.04 -27.16 25.51
N PRO A 19 7.08 -28.48 25.74
CA PRO A 19 6.07 -29.17 26.55
C PRO A 19 6.07 -28.77 28.04
N LYS A 20 7.06 -27.99 28.50
CA LYS A 20 7.11 -27.43 29.86
C LYS A 20 6.36 -26.10 29.96
N CYS A 21 6.05 -25.45 28.84
CA CYS A 21 5.33 -24.19 28.77
C CYS A 21 3.84 -24.43 29.05
N ARG A 22 3.44 -24.43 30.33
CA ARG A 22 2.04 -24.67 30.76
C ARG A 22 1.37 -23.44 31.38
N ASP A 23 2.15 -22.41 31.70
CA ASP A 23 1.75 -21.16 32.34
C ASP A 23 1.99 -19.94 31.44
N VAL A 24 2.13 -20.20 30.13
CA VAL A 24 2.38 -19.19 29.10
C VAL A 24 1.29 -19.26 28.04
N ALA A 25 0.88 -18.09 27.54
CA ALA A 25 -0.05 -17.94 26.44
C ALA A 25 0.52 -16.96 25.41
N ALA A 26 0.10 -17.10 24.15
CA ALA A 26 0.50 -16.21 23.06
C ALA A 26 -0.70 -15.39 22.57
N LEU A 27 -0.44 -14.12 22.25
CA LEU A 27 -1.34 -13.29 21.46
C LEU A 27 -0.98 -13.47 19.99
N ALA A 28 -1.79 -14.24 19.27
CA ALA A 28 -1.54 -14.61 17.88
C ALA A 28 -2.84 -14.67 17.09
N SER A 29 -2.73 -14.83 15.77
CA SER A 29 -3.90 -15.11 14.94
C SER A 29 -4.51 -16.47 15.30
N SER A 30 -5.83 -16.62 15.14
CA SER A 30 -6.51 -17.92 15.30
C SER A 30 -5.91 -19.00 14.40
N LEU A 31 -5.53 -18.62 13.17
CA LEU A 31 -4.84 -19.49 12.22
C LEU A 31 -3.52 -20.06 12.78
N ALA A 32 -2.73 -19.27 13.51
CA ALA A 32 -1.50 -19.77 14.13
C ALA A 32 -1.80 -20.80 15.24
N GLY A 33 -2.84 -20.56 16.04
CA GLY A 33 -3.29 -21.53 17.06
C GLY A 33 -3.68 -22.87 16.44
N GLU A 34 -4.46 -22.84 15.35
CA GLU A 34 -4.85 -24.04 14.59
C GLU A 34 -3.63 -24.78 14.01
N LEU A 35 -2.72 -24.04 13.38
CA LEU A 35 -1.52 -24.60 12.75
C LEU A 35 -0.61 -25.34 13.75
N TYR A 36 -0.50 -24.83 14.97
CA TYR A 36 0.39 -25.37 16.00
C TYR A 36 -0.34 -26.23 17.05
N GLY A 37 -1.63 -26.52 16.85
CA GLY A 37 -2.42 -27.38 17.72
C GLY A 37 -2.59 -26.83 19.15
N LEU A 38 -2.68 -25.50 19.29
CA LEU A 38 -2.88 -24.84 20.58
C LEU A 38 -4.36 -24.60 20.88
N ASP A 39 -4.70 -24.64 22.16
CA ASP A 39 -6.03 -24.29 22.64
C ASP A 39 -6.23 -22.77 22.62
N LEU A 40 -7.34 -22.34 22.04
CA LEU A 40 -7.76 -20.95 22.04
C LEU A 40 -8.42 -20.61 23.40
N LEU A 41 -7.79 -19.74 24.18
CA LEU A 41 -8.26 -19.33 25.51
C LEU A 41 -9.30 -18.21 25.47
N ASP A 42 -9.16 -17.27 24.53
CA ASP A 42 -10.06 -16.12 24.35
C ASP A 42 -10.06 -15.64 22.89
N ARG A 43 -11.12 -14.94 22.45
CA ARG A 43 -11.24 -14.36 21.10
C ARG A 43 -11.36 -12.85 21.18
N ASP A 44 -10.99 -12.19 20.09
CA ASP A 44 -11.22 -10.76 19.90
C ASP A 44 -10.67 -9.91 21.07
N CYS A 45 -9.52 -10.31 21.62
CA CYS A 45 -8.89 -9.70 22.79
C CYS A 45 -8.09 -8.42 22.48
N GLN A 46 -8.21 -7.89 21.26
CA GLN A 46 -7.66 -6.59 20.87
C GLN A 46 -8.43 -5.43 21.52
N ASP A 47 -7.73 -4.34 21.80
CA ASP A 47 -8.36 -3.12 22.34
C ASP A 47 -9.23 -2.37 21.32
N ASN A 48 -8.96 -2.54 20.01
CA ASN A 48 -9.64 -1.85 18.92
C ASN A 48 -10.10 -2.84 17.84
N ASP A 49 -11.41 -2.90 17.62
CA ASP A 49 -12.06 -3.74 16.61
C ASP A 49 -11.88 -3.23 15.16
N GLN A 50 -11.45 -1.98 14.98
CA GLN A 50 -11.15 -1.37 13.68
C GLN A 50 -9.68 -1.48 13.27
N ASN A 51 -8.95 -2.47 13.79
CA ASN A 51 -7.56 -2.74 13.40
C ASN A 51 -7.49 -3.52 12.08
N LEU A 52 -7.46 -2.78 10.96
CA LEU A 52 -7.44 -3.35 9.61
C LEU A 52 -6.07 -3.20 8.95
N THR A 53 -5.62 -4.26 8.28
CA THR A 53 -4.42 -4.23 7.43
C THR A 53 -4.82 -4.35 5.96
N ARG A 54 -4.48 -3.34 5.15
CA ARG A 54 -4.67 -3.38 3.70
C ARG A 54 -3.51 -4.12 3.03
N PHE A 55 -3.83 -5.12 2.22
CA PHE A 55 -2.87 -5.85 1.39
C PHE A 55 -2.99 -5.44 -0.08
N ILE A 56 -1.90 -5.58 -0.83
CA ILE A 56 -1.88 -5.39 -2.28
C ILE A 56 -1.34 -6.68 -2.90
N VAL A 57 -2.07 -7.24 -3.86
CA VAL A 57 -1.63 -8.41 -4.62
C VAL A 57 -0.80 -7.94 -5.81
N LEU A 58 0.41 -8.49 -5.95
CA LEU A 58 1.35 -8.10 -7.00
C LEU A 58 1.46 -9.20 -8.06
N SER A 59 1.52 -8.80 -9.32
CA SER A 59 1.88 -9.63 -10.46
C SER A 59 3.11 -9.06 -11.15
N ARG A 60 3.96 -9.93 -11.68
CA ARG A 60 5.10 -9.51 -12.51
C ARG A 60 4.62 -8.97 -13.86
N ASP A 61 3.67 -9.67 -14.46
CA ASP A 61 3.13 -9.35 -15.78
C ASP A 61 1.88 -8.47 -15.64
N PRO A 62 1.72 -7.44 -16.49
CA PRO A 62 0.51 -6.63 -16.52
C PRO A 62 -0.73 -7.50 -16.66
N GLN A 63 -1.66 -7.35 -15.73
CA GLN A 63 -2.94 -8.07 -15.79
C GLN A 63 -3.97 -7.25 -16.57
N PRO A 64 -4.85 -7.90 -17.35
CA PRO A 64 -5.92 -7.21 -18.04
C PRO A 64 -6.87 -6.55 -17.04
N ILE A 65 -7.26 -5.31 -17.33
CA ILE A 65 -8.29 -4.61 -16.55
C ILE A 65 -9.64 -5.12 -17.05
N ALA A 66 -10.21 -6.07 -16.31
CA ALA A 66 -11.58 -6.54 -16.54
C ALA A 66 -12.55 -5.35 -16.46
N GLU A 67 -13.62 -5.36 -17.26
CA GLU A 67 -14.74 -4.43 -17.11
C GLU A 67 -15.88 -5.20 -16.45
N GLU A 68 -16.00 -5.03 -15.14
CA GLU A 68 -17.10 -5.60 -14.38
C GLU A 68 -18.06 -4.47 -14.00
N ALA A 69 -19.30 -4.55 -14.52
CA ALA A 69 -20.31 -3.54 -14.25
C ALA A 69 -20.59 -3.45 -12.74
N GLY A 70 -20.48 -2.23 -12.20
CA GLY A 70 -20.69 -1.97 -10.77
C GLY A 70 -19.46 -2.18 -9.88
N VAL A 71 -18.30 -2.51 -10.45
CA VAL A 71 -17.03 -2.57 -9.71
C VAL A 71 -16.34 -1.21 -9.76
N GLU A 72 -16.06 -0.64 -8.59
CA GLU A 72 -15.19 0.54 -8.49
C GLU A 72 -13.73 0.14 -8.68
N TYR A 73 -12.93 1.01 -9.28
CA TYR A 73 -11.50 0.77 -9.51
C TYR A 73 -10.65 1.79 -8.76
N LYS A 74 -9.45 1.35 -8.42
CA LYS A 74 -8.38 2.20 -7.89
C LYS A 74 -7.15 2.04 -8.78
N THR A 75 -6.47 3.15 -9.00
CA THR A 75 -5.20 3.17 -9.73
C THR A 75 -4.09 3.69 -8.83
N SER A 76 -3.01 2.93 -8.73
CA SER A 76 -1.81 3.28 -7.98
C SER A 76 -0.72 3.75 -8.93
N ILE A 77 -0.09 4.87 -8.59
CA ILE A 77 1.03 5.43 -9.34
C ILE A 77 2.14 5.88 -8.39
N VAL A 78 3.32 6.05 -8.96
CA VAL A 78 4.38 6.85 -8.36
C VAL A 78 4.81 7.94 -9.32
N PHE A 79 5.14 9.11 -8.79
CA PHE A 79 5.72 10.20 -9.60
C PHE A 79 6.69 11.04 -8.77
N THR A 80 7.56 11.80 -9.44
CA THR A 80 8.41 12.81 -8.79
C THR A 80 7.83 14.20 -8.99
N ALA A 81 7.93 15.04 -7.96
CA ALA A 81 7.69 16.48 -8.11
C ALA A 81 9.03 17.21 -7.98
N GLY A 82 9.14 18.39 -8.60
CA GLY A 82 10.28 19.27 -8.35
C GLY A 82 10.28 19.80 -6.91
N ASP A 83 11.37 20.46 -6.56
CA ASP A 83 11.59 21.02 -5.21
C ASP A 83 11.19 22.51 -5.12
N GLU A 84 10.57 23.08 -6.15
CA GLU A 84 10.07 24.46 -6.09
C GLU A 84 8.73 24.55 -5.35
N PRO A 85 8.46 25.65 -4.61
CA PRO A 85 7.16 25.89 -4.00
C PRO A 85 6.01 25.76 -5.01
N GLY A 86 5.10 24.83 -4.73
CA GLY A 86 3.91 24.59 -5.54
C GLY A 86 4.04 23.48 -6.58
N ASP A 87 5.19 22.83 -6.73
CA ASP A 87 5.34 21.73 -7.70
C ASP A 87 4.45 20.54 -7.39
N LEU A 88 4.31 20.17 -6.12
CA LEU A 88 3.34 19.16 -5.71
C LEU A 88 1.90 19.62 -6.01
N PHE A 89 1.58 20.90 -5.81
CA PHE A 89 0.24 21.42 -6.15
C PHE A 89 -0.03 21.30 -7.65
N LYS A 90 0.93 21.69 -8.51
CA LYS A 90 0.82 21.54 -9.97
C LYS A 90 0.57 20.07 -10.34
N ALA A 91 1.36 19.15 -9.77
CA ALA A 91 1.21 17.72 -10.00
C ALA A 91 -0.15 17.17 -9.55
N LEU A 92 -0.64 17.54 -8.36
CA LEU A 92 -1.93 17.06 -7.85
C LEU A 92 -3.14 17.72 -8.53
N SER A 93 -2.96 18.93 -9.08
CA SER A 93 -4.04 19.66 -9.77
C SER A 93 -4.59 18.89 -10.97
N VAL A 94 -3.78 18.02 -11.59
CA VAL A 94 -4.20 17.22 -12.76
C VAL A 94 -5.37 16.28 -12.43
N PHE A 95 -5.46 15.82 -11.17
CA PHE A 95 -6.54 14.99 -10.65
C PHE A 95 -7.73 15.84 -10.22
N ALA A 96 -7.47 16.89 -9.44
CA ALA A 96 -8.51 17.77 -8.90
C ALA A 96 -9.33 18.47 -10.01
N LEU A 97 -8.69 18.90 -11.09
CA LEU A 97 -9.36 19.53 -12.25
C LEU A 97 -10.24 18.56 -13.06
N ARG A 98 -10.23 17.27 -12.73
CA ARG A 98 -11.00 16.20 -13.38
C ARG A 98 -11.87 15.43 -12.39
N ASP A 99 -12.08 15.97 -11.19
CA ASP A 99 -12.87 15.37 -10.12
C ASP A 99 -12.42 13.94 -9.74
N LEU A 100 -11.12 13.65 -9.86
CA LEU A 100 -10.55 12.36 -9.48
C LEU A 100 -10.15 12.38 -8.00
N ASP A 101 -10.80 11.53 -7.21
CA ASP A 101 -10.60 11.42 -5.76
C ASP A 101 -9.30 10.69 -5.42
N LEU A 102 -8.45 11.31 -4.60
CA LEU A 102 -7.23 10.69 -4.10
C LEU A 102 -7.54 9.96 -2.78
N THR A 103 -7.26 8.66 -2.74
CA THR A 103 -7.48 7.82 -1.55
C THR A 103 -6.21 7.59 -0.73
N LYS A 104 -5.04 7.92 -1.30
CA LYS A 104 -3.74 7.84 -0.63
C LYS A 104 -2.76 8.80 -1.27
N ILE A 105 -1.97 9.47 -0.44
CA ILE A 105 -0.76 10.18 -0.86
C ILE A 105 0.32 9.98 0.20
N GLU A 106 1.51 9.55 -0.23
CA GLU A 106 2.68 9.42 0.64
C GLU A 106 3.91 9.97 -0.06
N ASN A 107 4.68 10.81 0.63
CA ASN A 107 6.01 11.21 0.20
C ASN A 107 7.06 10.20 0.70
N ARG A 108 7.94 9.75 -0.20
CA ARG A 108 9.07 8.88 0.09
C ARG A 108 10.33 9.52 -0.53
N PRO A 109 11.27 10.03 0.31
CA PRO A 109 12.58 10.41 -0.17
C PRO A 109 13.32 9.16 -0.66
N ILE A 110 13.70 9.15 -1.94
CA ILE A 110 14.45 8.06 -2.55
C ILE A 110 15.82 8.56 -3.03
N PRO A 111 16.87 7.74 -2.97
CA PRO A 111 18.12 8.08 -3.63
C PRO A 111 17.89 8.38 -5.12
N ALA A 112 18.50 9.45 -5.62
CA ALA A 112 18.24 9.93 -6.98
C ALA A 112 18.58 8.91 -8.07
N PHE A 113 19.48 7.97 -7.82
CA PHE A 113 19.84 6.91 -8.79
C PHE A 113 18.75 5.85 -9.01
N ILE A 114 17.71 5.78 -8.16
CA ILE A 114 16.61 4.80 -8.30
C ILE A 114 15.63 5.22 -9.41
N VAL A 115 15.50 6.52 -9.60
CA VAL A 115 14.77 7.13 -10.71
C VAL A 115 15.82 7.43 -11.78
N ASP A 116 15.52 7.12 -13.04
CA ASP A 116 16.46 7.29 -14.16
C ASP A 116 16.60 8.80 -14.52
N SER A 117 16.87 9.65 -13.52
CA SER A 117 17.00 11.09 -13.67
C SER A 117 18.44 11.42 -14.09
N MET A 118 18.56 12.05 -15.25
CA MET A 118 19.84 12.41 -15.90
C MET A 118 20.67 13.47 -15.14
N ASP A 119 20.17 14.07 -14.06
CA ASP A 119 20.89 15.09 -13.28
C ASP A 119 21.47 14.48 -12.00
N SER A 120 22.78 14.21 -12.04
CA SER A 120 23.54 13.51 -11.00
C SER A 120 23.95 14.39 -9.81
N SER A 121 23.35 15.58 -9.65
CA SER A 121 23.73 16.54 -8.62
C SER A 121 22.89 16.42 -7.33
N GLU A 122 21.67 15.91 -7.42
CA GLU A 122 20.79 15.68 -6.26
C GLU A 122 21.02 14.29 -5.66
N LEU A 123 21.17 14.21 -4.34
CA LEU A 123 21.37 12.93 -3.64
C LEU A 123 20.06 12.17 -3.43
N PHE A 124 18.94 12.90 -3.34
CA PHE A 124 17.61 12.36 -3.07
C PHE A 124 16.55 13.09 -3.92
N GLN A 125 15.51 12.38 -4.31
CA GLN A 125 14.30 12.95 -4.92
C GLN A 125 13.05 12.57 -4.13
N ASN A 126 12.07 13.47 -4.15
CA ASN A 126 10.76 13.23 -3.53
C ASN A 126 9.87 12.40 -4.46
N LEU A 127 9.72 11.11 -4.14
CA LEU A 127 8.79 10.22 -4.83
C LEU A 127 7.44 10.22 -4.10
N PHE A 128 6.38 10.51 -4.82
CA PHE A 128 5.01 10.46 -4.31
C PHE A 128 4.35 9.16 -4.74
N TYR A 129 3.92 8.36 -3.77
CA TYR A 129 3.02 7.23 -4.00
C TYR A 129 1.58 7.72 -3.85
N VAL A 130 0.77 7.53 -4.90
CA VAL A 130 -0.61 7.99 -4.92
C VAL A 130 -1.54 6.88 -5.36
N ASP A 131 -2.65 6.75 -4.63
CA ASP A 131 -3.82 5.99 -5.07
C ASP A 131 -4.97 6.95 -5.36
N PHE A 132 -5.63 6.78 -6.50
CA PHE A 132 -6.84 7.52 -6.83
C PHE A 132 -7.97 6.59 -7.29
N LYS A 133 -9.22 7.02 -7.09
CA LYS A 133 -10.40 6.31 -7.61
C LYS A 133 -10.49 6.51 -9.11
N GLY A 134 -10.64 5.41 -9.82
CA GLY A 134 -10.78 5.39 -11.28
C GLY A 134 -9.90 4.33 -11.94
N SER A 135 -10.32 3.94 -13.13
CA SER A 135 -9.69 2.94 -13.98
C SER A 135 -8.82 3.58 -15.07
N LEU A 136 -7.74 2.91 -15.47
CA LEU A 136 -6.95 3.33 -16.65
C LEU A 136 -7.72 3.26 -17.97
N ARG A 137 -8.93 2.70 -17.98
CA ARG A 137 -9.83 2.69 -19.13
C ARG A 137 -10.67 3.96 -19.23
N GLU A 138 -10.79 4.73 -18.16
CA GLU A 138 -11.55 5.97 -18.13
C GLU A 138 -10.76 7.12 -18.74
N GLU A 139 -11.42 7.89 -19.61
CA GLU A 139 -10.79 9.01 -20.32
C GLU A 139 -10.27 10.09 -19.36
N ALA A 140 -11.01 10.38 -18.28
CA ALA A 140 -10.58 11.33 -17.25
C ALA A 140 -9.24 10.92 -16.62
N CYS A 141 -9.11 9.64 -16.24
CA CYS A 141 -7.87 9.10 -15.66
C CYS A 141 -6.72 9.14 -16.67
N GLN A 142 -6.95 8.73 -17.92
CA GLN A 142 -5.93 8.78 -18.98
C GLN A 142 -5.45 10.22 -19.23
N ASN A 143 -6.37 11.18 -19.25
CA ASN A 143 -6.05 12.60 -19.44
C ASN A 143 -5.28 13.17 -18.24
N ALA A 144 -5.62 12.78 -17.01
CA ALA A 144 -4.89 13.18 -15.81
C ALA A 144 -3.45 12.66 -15.83
N LEU A 145 -3.26 11.38 -16.15
CA LEU A 145 -1.95 10.74 -16.19
C LEU A 145 -1.06 11.27 -17.32
N ARG A 146 -1.64 11.59 -18.48
CA ARG A 146 -0.92 12.24 -19.58
C ARG A 146 -0.42 13.63 -19.15
N HIS A 147 -1.29 14.44 -18.54
CA HIS A 147 -0.90 15.75 -18.05
C HIS A 147 0.13 15.66 -16.92
N LEU A 148 0.00 14.66 -16.03
CA LEU A 148 1.00 14.40 -14.99
C LEU A 148 2.38 14.10 -15.57
N SER A 149 2.45 13.30 -16.64
CA SER A 149 3.71 12.97 -17.31
C SER A 149 4.39 14.17 -18.00
N GLU A 150 3.65 15.25 -18.25
CA GLU A 150 4.20 16.50 -18.79
C GLU A 150 4.82 17.39 -17.71
N VAL A 151 4.28 17.33 -16.48
CA VAL A 151 4.71 18.18 -15.35
C VAL A 151 5.63 17.46 -14.38
N SER A 152 5.82 16.16 -14.53
CA SER A 152 6.65 15.31 -13.68
C SER A 152 7.81 14.72 -14.47
N ALA A 153 9.02 14.79 -13.92
CA ALA A 153 10.22 14.23 -14.55
C ALA A 153 10.19 12.69 -14.62
N PHE A 154 9.47 12.05 -13.68
CA PHE A 154 9.31 10.61 -13.64
C PHE A 154 7.90 10.26 -13.18
N MET A 155 7.22 9.40 -13.93
CA MET A 155 5.95 8.82 -13.51
C MET A 155 5.88 7.35 -13.93
N ARG A 156 5.38 6.51 -13.03
CA ARG A 156 5.12 5.11 -13.29
C ARG A 156 3.78 4.70 -12.74
N ILE A 157 2.99 4.06 -13.60
CA ILE A 157 1.77 3.37 -13.21
C ILE A 157 2.15 2.03 -12.58
N LEU A 158 1.66 1.76 -11.37
CA LEU A 158 1.90 0.51 -10.66
C LEU A 158 0.80 -0.53 -10.91
N GLY A 159 -0.41 -0.06 -11.18
CA GLY A 159 -1.54 -0.93 -11.55
C GLY A 159 -2.88 -0.23 -11.42
N SER A 160 -3.88 -0.81 -12.07
CA SER A 160 -5.29 -0.43 -11.94
C SER A 160 -6.07 -1.69 -11.63
N TYR A 161 -6.78 -1.69 -10.51
CA TYR A 161 -7.34 -2.88 -9.90
C TYR A 161 -8.69 -2.57 -9.24
N PRO A 162 -9.58 -3.57 -9.09
CA PRO A 162 -10.82 -3.41 -8.34
C PRO A 162 -10.54 -2.83 -6.96
N ALA A 163 -11.30 -1.80 -6.57
CA ALA A 163 -11.24 -1.24 -5.24
C ALA A 163 -11.82 -2.26 -4.24
N ASP A 164 -11.24 -2.29 -3.04
CA ASP A 164 -11.81 -3.06 -1.95
C ASP A 164 -13.23 -2.55 -1.64
N VAL A 165 -14.16 -3.48 -1.47
CA VAL A 165 -15.53 -3.19 -1.03
C VAL A 165 -15.50 -3.07 0.49
N PHE A 166 -15.43 -1.85 1.01
CA PHE A 166 -15.59 -1.58 2.45
C PHE A 166 -16.76 -0.63 2.66
#